data_AF-A0A7Z0LQB9-F1
#
_entry.id   AF-A0A7Z0LQB9-F1
#
_cell.length_a   1.000
_cell.length_b   1.000
_cell.length_c   1.000
_cell.angle_alpha   90.00
_cell.angle_beta   90.00
_cell.angle_gamma   90.00
#
_symmetry.space_group_name_H-M   'P 1'
#
loop_
_entity.id
_entity.type
_entity.pdbx_description
1 polymer ?
#
loop_
_entity_poly.entity_id
_entity_poly.type
_entity_poly.pdbx_seq_one_letter_code
_entity_poly.pdbx_strand_id
1 'polypeptide(L)'
;MPAGRGDVCEACYWGRTCRKRITINQAAFKEPEMSRLFVEFGAWLMHTVGSKKAALKINNYLAFFLDIETTWQQVPSYSQLLHHFGAEGLRRVRLPMRWLDEAKGIKPNAQAKRLHSDKRRIRECLASLPPSSQANKALHSYWGQLESRIKSGKTSYTSARLALRVAASLLRHTDTAGQRLPAQRDVESYLDAAPGQAATLTGFTNFLNQQQGTALKPVVNAARICKQRKEKLARSLMKMAKQPEKNEAWQWEWLMLGMEYFHERKISKKAIRQQEIETKDDGIWVTLEGSKYWLPSSQ
;
A
#
# COMPACT_ATOMS: atom_id res chain seq x y z
N MET A 1 -45.09 -17.28 11.78
CA MET A 1 -44.25 -17.86 10.71
C MET A 1 -44.48 -17.07 9.43
N PRO A 2 -43.48 -16.74 8.60
CA PRO A 2 -43.69 -15.93 7.39
C PRO A 2 -44.44 -16.73 6.31
N ALA A 3 -45.37 -16.09 5.60
CA ALA A 3 -46.20 -16.70 4.56
C ALA A 3 -45.33 -17.23 3.38
N GLY A 4 -45.63 -18.44 2.89
CA GLY A 4 -44.98 -19.06 1.72
C GLY A 4 -44.09 -20.29 1.99
N ARG A 5 -44.00 -20.80 3.22
CA ARG A 5 -43.14 -21.97 3.57
C ARG A 5 -43.81 -23.34 3.55
N GLY A 6 -45.15 -23.43 3.61
CA GLY A 6 -45.84 -24.71 3.85
C GLY A 6 -45.35 -25.40 5.12
N ASP A 7 -45.34 -26.74 5.14
CA ASP A 7 -44.94 -27.58 6.30
C ASP A 7 -43.42 -27.76 6.49
N VAL A 8 -42.60 -26.94 5.82
CA VAL A 8 -41.14 -27.15 5.78
C VAL A 8 -40.42 -26.22 6.76
N CYS A 9 -39.56 -26.80 7.60
CA CYS A 9 -38.73 -26.02 8.51
C CYS A 9 -37.73 -25.11 7.75
N GLU A 10 -37.23 -24.06 8.40
CA GLU A 10 -36.34 -23.08 7.76
C GLU A 10 -35.08 -23.71 7.15
N ALA A 11 -34.47 -24.66 7.86
CA ALA A 11 -33.27 -25.34 7.40
C ALA A 11 -33.51 -26.16 6.13
N CYS A 12 -34.63 -26.90 6.07
CA CYS A 12 -35.00 -27.72 4.93
C CYS A 12 -35.39 -26.88 3.71
N TYR A 13 -36.11 -25.76 3.92
CA TYR A 13 -36.43 -24.81 2.86
C TYR A 13 -35.16 -24.29 2.18
N TRP A 14 -34.24 -23.71 2.97
CA TRP A 14 -32.99 -23.17 2.42
C TRP A 14 -32.08 -24.24 1.83
N GLY A 15 -32.08 -25.45 2.40
CA GLY A 15 -31.37 -26.60 1.85
C GLY A 15 -31.86 -26.95 0.44
N ARG A 16 -33.19 -27.05 0.26
CA ARG A 16 -33.81 -27.31 -1.05
C ARG A 16 -33.53 -26.17 -2.03
N THR A 17 -33.66 -24.90 -1.60
CA THR A 17 -33.35 -23.74 -2.45
C THR A 17 -31.90 -23.73 -2.91
N CYS A 18 -30.94 -24.02 -2.03
CA CYS A 18 -29.52 -24.04 -2.39
C CYS A 18 -29.22 -25.14 -3.42
N ARG A 19 -29.71 -26.37 -3.18
CA ARG A 19 -29.54 -27.48 -4.14
C ARG A 19 -30.14 -27.16 -5.50
N LYS A 20 -31.37 -26.61 -5.53
CA LYS A 20 -32.01 -26.19 -6.78
C LYS A 20 -31.16 -25.18 -7.55
N ARG A 21 -30.58 -24.19 -6.87
CA ARG A 21 -29.68 -23.19 -7.50
C ARG A 21 -28.41 -23.83 -8.03
N ILE A 22 -27.81 -24.77 -7.29
CA ILE A 22 -26.64 -25.52 -7.76
C ILE A 22 -26.97 -26.28 -9.04
N THR A 23 -28.08 -27.03 -9.07
CA THR A 23 -28.52 -27.78 -10.26
C THR A 23 -28.77 -26.88 -11.46
N ILE A 24 -29.42 -25.72 -11.27
CA ILE A 24 -29.64 -24.76 -12.37
C ILE A 24 -28.31 -24.23 -12.91
N ASN A 25 -27.40 -23.83 -12.02
CA ASN A 25 -26.10 -23.28 -12.40
C ASN A 25 -25.18 -24.34 -13.04
N GLN A 26 -25.38 -25.62 -12.72
CA GLN A 26 -24.64 -26.74 -13.29
C GLN A 26 -24.79 -26.80 -14.82
N ALA A 27 -25.97 -26.44 -15.35
CA ALA A 27 -26.25 -26.43 -16.79
C ALA A 27 -25.51 -25.31 -17.54
N ALA A 28 -24.88 -24.36 -16.85
CA ALA A 28 -24.11 -23.29 -17.48
C ALA A 28 -22.69 -23.73 -17.92
N PHE A 29 -22.19 -24.85 -17.40
CA PHE A 29 -20.85 -25.36 -17.68
C PHE A 29 -20.86 -26.24 -18.92
N LYS A 30 -19.83 -26.08 -19.77
CA LYS A 30 -19.61 -26.94 -20.94
C LYS A 30 -18.74 -28.14 -20.61
N GLU A 31 -17.81 -27.98 -19.67
CA GLU A 31 -16.86 -29.00 -19.26
C GLU A 31 -17.43 -29.83 -18.10
N PRO A 32 -17.59 -31.16 -18.26
CA PRO A 32 -18.15 -32.02 -17.21
C PRO A 32 -17.38 -31.95 -15.88
N GLU A 33 -16.06 -31.82 -15.93
CA GLU A 33 -15.23 -31.68 -14.72
C GLU A 33 -15.50 -30.35 -14.00
N MET A 34 -15.67 -29.24 -14.71
CA MET A 34 -15.99 -27.94 -14.10
C MET A 34 -17.39 -27.91 -13.51
N SER A 35 -18.34 -28.56 -14.18
CA SER A 35 -19.69 -28.81 -13.67
C SER A 35 -19.65 -29.57 -12.34
N ARG A 36 -18.90 -30.68 -12.26
CA ARG A 36 -18.71 -31.47 -11.05
C ARG A 36 -18.04 -30.66 -9.93
N LEU A 37 -17.00 -29.89 -10.26
CA LEU A 37 -16.30 -29.02 -9.33
C LEU A 37 -17.23 -27.97 -8.71
N PHE A 38 -18.12 -27.37 -9.50
CA PHE A 38 -19.08 -26.40 -8.99
C PHE A 38 -20.10 -27.04 -8.02
N VAL A 39 -20.53 -28.28 -8.30
CA VAL A 39 -21.41 -29.05 -7.40
C VAL A 39 -20.71 -29.39 -6.09
N GLU A 40 -19.46 -29.85 -6.14
CA GLU A 40 -18.63 -30.11 -4.95
C GLU A 40 -18.46 -28.85 -4.10
N PHE A 41 -18.18 -27.71 -4.75
CA PHE A 41 -18.11 -26.42 -4.08
C PHE A 41 -19.45 -26.04 -3.42
N GLY A 42 -20.56 -26.23 -4.12
CA GLY A 42 -21.89 -25.95 -3.61
C GLY A 42 -22.24 -26.76 -2.36
N ALA A 43 -21.91 -28.06 -2.37
CA ALA A 43 -22.09 -28.94 -1.22
C ALA A 43 -21.22 -28.51 -0.03
N TRP A 44 -19.93 -28.23 -0.27
CA TRP A 44 -19.04 -27.70 0.76
C TRP A 44 -19.54 -26.36 1.30
N LEU A 45 -20.03 -25.45 0.46
CA LEU A 45 -20.53 -24.14 0.87
C LEU A 45 -21.74 -24.28 1.81
N MET A 46 -22.66 -25.21 1.51
CA MET A 46 -23.80 -25.51 2.38
C MET A 46 -23.36 -25.98 3.76
N HIS A 47 -22.36 -26.86 3.82
CA HIS A 47 -21.82 -27.36 5.09
C HIS A 47 -21.08 -26.28 5.88
N THR A 48 -20.26 -25.47 5.21
CA THR A 48 -19.33 -24.52 5.85
C THR A 48 -20.00 -23.23 6.34
N VAL A 49 -20.97 -22.69 5.60
CA VAL A 49 -21.61 -21.40 5.97
C VAL A 49 -23.11 -21.50 6.26
N GLY A 50 -23.68 -22.70 6.17
CA GLY A 50 -25.09 -22.99 6.34
C GLY A 50 -25.93 -22.74 5.08
N SER A 51 -26.99 -23.54 4.91
CA SER A 51 -27.84 -23.58 3.72
C SER A 51 -28.42 -22.23 3.30
N LYS A 52 -28.83 -21.38 4.26
CA LYS A 52 -29.40 -20.05 3.99
C LYS A 52 -28.38 -19.13 3.31
N LYS A 53 -27.19 -19.02 3.90
CA LYS A 53 -26.12 -18.16 3.39
C LYS A 53 -25.52 -18.71 2.09
N ALA A 54 -25.41 -20.04 1.98
CA ALA A 54 -25.00 -20.70 0.75
C ALA A 54 -25.96 -20.40 -0.40
N ALA A 55 -27.28 -20.57 -0.17
CA ALA A 55 -28.29 -20.27 -1.17
C ALA A 55 -28.19 -18.83 -1.68
N LEU A 56 -28.04 -17.85 -0.78
CA LEU A 56 -27.93 -16.43 -1.15
C LEU A 56 -26.66 -16.10 -1.95
N LYS A 57 -25.56 -16.83 -1.75
CA LYS A 57 -24.26 -16.51 -2.35
C LYS A 57 -23.87 -17.35 -3.56
N ILE A 58 -24.42 -18.55 -3.72
CA ILE A 58 -23.94 -19.52 -4.72
C ILE A 58 -23.92 -18.96 -6.14
N ASN A 59 -24.91 -18.16 -6.52
CA ASN A 59 -24.99 -17.53 -7.85
C ASN A 59 -23.90 -16.47 -8.06
N ASN A 60 -23.49 -15.75 -7.01
CA ASN A 60 -22.43 -14.74 -7.11
C ASN A 60 -21.07 -15.35 -7.41
N TYR A 61 -20.91 -16.66 -7.20
CA TYR A 61 -19.68 -17.39 -7.49
C TYR A 61 -19.70 -18.04 -8.88
N LEU A 62 -20.85 -18.13 -9.56
CA LEU A 62 -20.95 -18.77 -10.88
C LEU A 62 -19.99 -18.14 -11.89
N ALA A 63 -19.97 -16.80 -11.98
CA ALA A 63 -19.10 -16.08 -12.91
C ALA A 63 -17.61 -16.41 -12.73
N PHE A 64 -17.16 -16.65 -11.49
CA PHE A 64 -15.77 -17.03 -11.21
C PHE A 64 -15.42 -18.41 -11.76
N PHE A 65 -16.31 -19.39 -11.60
CA PHE A 65 -16.08 -20.75 -12.11
C PHE A 65 -16.19 -20.82 -13.65
N LEU A 66 -17.11 -20.06 -14.25
CA LEU A 66 -17.22 -19.96 -15.72
C LEU A 66 -15.99 -19.31 -16.35
N ASP A 67 -15.42 -18.29 -15.70
CA ASP A 67 -14.19 -17.66 -16.16
C ASP A 67 -13.00 -18.64 -16.07
N ILE A 68 -12.96 -19.48 -15.02
CA ILE A 68 -11.98 -20.57 -14.93
C ILE A 68 -12.15 -21.57 -16.08
N GLU A 69 -13.37 -22.03 -16.34
CA GLU A 69 -13.66 -22.96 -17.44
C GLU A 69 -13.24 -22.37 -18.78
N THR A 70 -13.63 -21.12 -19.05
CA THR A 70 -13.34 -20.44 -20.32
C THR A 70 -11.84 -20.24 -20.53
N THR A 71 -11.10 -19.92 -19.47
CA THR A 71 -9.68 -19.56 -19.57
C THR A 71 -8.74 -20.77 -19.51
N TRP A 72 -9.04 -21.78 -18.69
CA TRP A 72 -8.14 -22.93 -18.48
C TRP A 72 -8.77 -24.29 -18.71
N GLN A 73 -10.11 -24.41 -18.69
CA GLN A 73 -10.87 -25.68 -18.77
C GLN A 73 -10.59 -26.69 -17.64
N GLN A 74 -9.66 -26.37 -16.73
CA GLN A 74 -9.29 -27.15 -15.57
C GLN A 74 -8.98 -26.21 -14.40
N VAL A 75 -8.82 -26.75 -13.20
CA VAL A 75 -8.48 -25.94 -12.02
C VAL A 75 -7.05 -25.38 -12.15
N PRO A 76 -6.87 -24.06 -12.27
CA PRO A 76 -5.56 -23.45 -12.45
C PRO A 76 -4.77 -23.36 -11.13
N SER A 77 -3.46 -23.17 -11.25
CA SER A 77 -2.60 -22.89 -10.10
C SER A 77 -2.92 -21.53 -9.45
N TYR A 78 -2.52 -21.36 -8.19
CA TYR A 78 -2.73 -20.11 -7.45
C TYR A 78 -2.11 -18.89 -8.16
N SER A 79 -0.94 -19.06 -8.80
CA SER A 79 -0.25 -18.00 -9.53
C SER A 79 -1.03 -17.55 -10.77
N GLN A 80 -1.63 -18.50 -11.51
CA GLN A 80 -2.49 -18.21 -12.66
C GLN A 80 -3.76 -17.46 -12.23
N LEU A 81 -4.44 -17.92 -11.16
CA LEU A 81 -5.60 -17.23 -10.59
C LEU A 81 -5.26 -15.79 -10.16
N LEU A 82 -4.14 -15.62 -9.48
CA LEU A 82 -3.70 -14.31 -9.01
C LEU A 82 -3.33 -13.37 -10.17
N HIS A 83 -2.77 -13.90 -11.25
CA HIS A 83 -2.42 -13.12 -12.43
C HIS A 83 -3.66 -12.62 -13.17
N HIS A 84 -4.66 -13.48 -13.37
CA HIS A 84 -5.89 -13.18 -14.10
C HIS A 84 -6.84 -12.28 -13.30
N PHE A 85 -7.19 -12.68 -12.08
CA PHE A 85 -8.18 -11.96 -11.26
C PHE A 85 -7.57 -10.81 -10.43
N GLY A 86 -6.25 -10.80 -10.26
CA GLY A 86 -5.58 -9.89 -9.34
C GLY A 86 -5.91 -10.18 -7.87
N ALA A 87 -5.23 -9.46 -6.96
CA ALA A 87 -5.43 -9.65 -5.52
C ALA A 87 -6.84 -9.23 -5.06
N GLU A 88 -7.44 -8.21 -5.69
CA GLU A 88 -8.76 -7.72 -5.32
C GLU A 88 -9.89 -8.62 -5.86
N GLY A 89 -9.75 -9.15 -7.08
CA GLY A 89 -10.69 -10.16 -7.59
C GLY A 89 -10.76 -11.38 -6.68
N LEU A 90 -9.60 -11.93 -6.29
CA LEU A 90 -9.54 -13.06 -5.34
C LEU A 90 -10.09 -12.73 -3.94
N ARG A 91 -10.07 -11.46 -3.51
CA ARG A 91 -10.71 -11.03 -2.24
C ARG A 91 -12.23 -11.03 -2.31
N ARG A 92 -12.83 -10.86 -3.49
CA ARG A 92 -14.28 -10.92 -3.68
C ARG A 92 -14.78 -12.38 -3.64
N VAL A 93 -13.93 -13.32 -4.03
CA VAL A 93 -14.23 -14.77 -4.07
C VAL A 93 -13.51 -15.57 -2.97
N ARG A 94 -13.46 -15.04 -1.73
CA ARG A 94 -12.78 -15.71 -0.60
C ARG A 94 -13.29 -17.12 -0.29
N LEU A 95 -14.59 -17.37 -0.42
CA LEU A 95 -15.17 -18.70 -0.14
C LEU A 95 -14.78 -19.72 -1.20
N PRO A 96 -14.91 -19.44 -2.52
CA PRO A 96 -14.30 -20.28 -3.55
C PRO A 96 -12.80 -20.52 -3.35
N MET A 97 -12.03 -19.47 -3.05
CA MET A 97 -10.59 -19.62 -2.81
C MET A 97 -10.24 -20.50 -1.60
N ARG A 98 -11.03 -20.41 -0.52
CA ARG A 98 -10.88 -21.26 0.65
C ARG A 98 -11.20 -22.72 0.32
N TRP A 99 -12.24 -22.96 -0.46
CA TRP A 99 -12.57 -24.31 -0.92
C TRP A 99 -11.50 -24.89 -1.85
N LEU A 100 -10.94 -24.10 -2.77
CA LEU A 100 -9.85 -24.54 -3.64
C LEU A 100 -8.58 -24.91 -2.84
N ASP A 101 -8.32 -24.22 -1.73
CA ASP A 101 -7.26 -24.57 -0.79
C ASP A 101 -7.55 -25.90 -0.10
N GLU A 102 -8.71 -26.02 0.56
CA GLU A 102 -9.10 -27.19 1.35
C GLU A 102 -9.30 -28.47 0.50
N ALA A 103 -9.95 -28.36 -0.66
CA ALA A 103 -10.37 -29.50 -1.48
C ALA A 103 -9.43 -29.82 -2.64
N LYS A 104 -8.64 -28.84 -3.13
CA LYS A 104 -7.76 -29.01 -4.30
C LYS A 104 -6.29 -28.65 -4.00
N GLY A 105 -5.96 -28.28 -2.75
CA GLY A 105 -4.60 -27.99 -2.33
C GLY A 105 -4.03 -26.69 -2.89
N ILE A 106 -4.86 -25.78 -3.41
CA ILE A 106 -4.43 -24.51 -4.01
C ILE A 106 -4.16 -23.50 -2.91
N LYS A 107 -3.02 -23.67 -2.25
CA LYS A 107 -2.60 -22.84 -1.12
C LYS A 107 -2.36 -21.39 -1.55
N PRO A 108 -2.97 -20.40 -0.88
CA PRO A 108 -2.64 -19.00 -1.09
C PRO A 108 -1.16 -18.73 -0.79
N ASN A 109 -0.36 -18.54 -1.83
CA ASN A 109 1.06 -18.25 -1.66
C ASN A 109 1.27 -16.75 -1.39
N ALA A 110 1.61 -16.41 -0.14
CA ALA A 110 1.89 -15.03 0.28
C ALA A 110 3.04 -14.38 -0.51
N GLN A 111 4.07 -15.16 -0.87
CA GLN A 111 5.18 -14.68 -1.70
C GLN A 111 4.70 -14.37 -3.12
N ALA A 112 3.85 -15.22 -3.72
CA ALA A 112 3.27 -14.97 -5.03
C ALA A 112 2.39 -13.70 -5.04
N LYS A 113 1.56 -13.50 -3.99
CA LYS A 113 0.79 -12.25 -3.78
C LYS A 113 1.68 -11.01 -3.75
N ARG A 114 2.77 -11.08 -2.99
CA ARG A 114 3.72 -9.98 -2.87
C ARG A 114 4.40 -9.70 -4.21
N LEU A 115 4.88 -10.73 -4.90
CA LEU A 115 5.51 -10.61 -6.20
C LEU A 115 4.57 -9.99 -7.24
N HIS A 116 3.32 -10.44 -7.31
CA HIS A 116 2.32 -9.87 -8.21
C HIS A 116 2.07 -8.38 -7.90
N SER A 117 1.96 -8.05 -6.61
CA SER A 117 1.78 -6.66 -6.16
C SER A 117 2.99 -5.78 -6.50
N ASP A 118 4.21 -6.31 -6.35
CA ASP A 118 5.43 -5.59 -6.71
C ASP A 118 5.53 -5.37 -8.22
N LYS A 119 5.25 -6.40 -9.04
CA LYS A 119 5.20 -6.28 -10.52
C LYS A 119 4.16 -5.26 -10.98
N ARG A 120 2.98 -5.22 -10.35
CA ARG A 120 1.96 -4.19 -10.64
C ARG A 120 2.48 -2.79 -10.33
N ARG A 121 3.05 -2.58 -9.15
CA ARG A 121 3.59 -1.28 -8.73
C ARG A 121 4.77 -0.81 -9.57
N ILE A 122 5.58 -1.73 -10.07
CA ILE A 122 6.64 -1.43 -11.04
C ILE A 122 6.03 -0.88 -12.34
N ARG A 123 5.00 -1.53 -12.88
CA ARG A 123 4.28 -1.05 -14.07
C ARG A 123 3.66 0.34 -13.85
N GLU A 124 2.98 0.54 -12.71
CA GLU A 124 2.44 1.84 -12.32
C GLU A 124 3.53 2.92 -12.23
N CYS A 125 4.71 2.56 -11.71
CA CYS A 125 5.85 3.47 -11.61
C CYS A 125 6.42 3.85 -12.99
N LEU A 126 6.52 2.88 -13.92
CA LEU A 126 6.96 3.14 -15.29
C LEU A 126 5.99 4.04 -16.05
N ALA A 127 4.68 3.87 -15.82
CA ALA A 127 3.65 4.71 -16.42
C ALA A 127 3.48 6.09 -15.74
N SER A 128 4.26 6.40 -14.70
CA SER A 128 4.06 7.61 -13.87
C SER A 128 4.73 8.88 -14.42
N LEU A 129 5.41 8.79 -15.56
CA LEU A 129 6.07 9.91 -16.23
C LEU A 129 5.44 10.14 -17.61
N PRO A 130 5.50 11.38 -18.15
CA PRO A 130 4.97 11.66 -19.48
C PRO A 130 5.56 10.72 -20.54
N PRO A 131 4.73 10.07 -21.39
CA PRO A 131 5.21 9.22 -22.46
C PRO A 131 6.21 9.94 -23.36
N SER A 132 7.17 9.20 -23.91
CA SER A 132 8.22 9.71 -24.82
C SER A 132 9.17 10.79 -24.27
N SER A 133 8.98 11.25 -23.02
CA SER A 133 9.87 12.22 -22.36
C SER A 133 11.27 11.65 -22.09
N GLN A 134 12.27 12.53 -21.95
CA GLN A 134 13.64 12.12 -21.63
C GLN A 134 13.71 11.38 -20.28
N ALA A 135 12.97 11.87 -19.29
CA ALA A 135 12.83 11.24 -17.98
C ALA A 135 12.24 9.83 -18.09
N ASN A 136 11.19 9.64 -18.91
CA ASN A 136 10.59 8.32 -19.10
C ASN A 136 11.57 7.33 -19.74
N LYS A 137 12.32 7.77 -20.76
CA LYS A 137 13.37 6.95 -21.40
C LYS A 137 14.46 6.53 -20.40
N ALA A 138 14.91 7.46 -19.55
CA ALA A 138 15.90 7.16 -18.52
C ALA A 138 15.36 6.18 -17.46
N LEU A 139 14.10 6.33 -17.03
CA LEU A 139 13.47 5.44 -16.06
C LEU A 139 13.32 4.01 -16.60
N HIS A 140 12.89 3.85 -17.87
CA HIS A 140 12.79 2.56 -18.53
C HIS A 140 14.15 1.89 -18.73
N SER A 141 15.17 2.67 -19.10
CA SER A 141 16.54 2.16 -19.26
C SER A 141 17.10 1.67 -17.91
N TYR A 142 16.85 2.42 -16.83
CA TYR A 142 17.20 1.99 -15.48
C TYR A 142 16.44 0.73 -15.05
N TRP A 143 15.15 0.61 -15.40
CA TRP A 143 14.39 -0.62 -15.18
C TRP A 143 15.01 -1.82 -15.91
N GLY A 144 15.48 -1.65 -17.15
CA GLY A 144 16.20 -2.71 -17.87
C GLY A 144 17.43 -3.21 -17.11
N GLN A 145 18.21 -2.30 -16.53
CA GLN A 145 19.36 -2.65 -15.68
C GLN A 145 18.91 -3.41 -14.41
N LEU A 146 17.86 -2.92 -13.73
CA LEU A 146 17.32 -3.58 -12.54
C LEU A 146 16.76 -4.98 -12.87
N GLU A 147 16.09 -5.14 -14.00
CA GLU A 147 15.55 -6.42 -14.44
C GLU A 147 16.65 -7.44 -14.73
N SER A 148 17.76 -7.03 -15.36
CA SER A 148 18.95 -7.87 -15.53
C SER A 148 19.54 -8.33 -14.18
N ARG A 149 19.57 -7.43 -13.18
CA ARG A 149 19.99 -7.78 -11.81
C ARG A 149 19.02 -8.75 -11.12
N ILE A 150 17.72 -8.67 -11.41
CA ILE A 150 16.73 -9.64 -10.92
C ILE A 150 16.97 -11.00 -11.57
N LYS A 151 17.12 -11.05 -12.89
CA LYS A 151 17.36 -12.30 -13.65
C LYS A 151 18.64 -13.01 -13.21
N SER A 152 19.67 -12.25 -12.82
CA SER A 152 20.93 -12.78 -12.27
C SER A 152 20.90 -13.05 -10.75
N GLY A 153 19.76 -12.92 -10.08
CA GLY A 153 19.61 -13.18 -8.64
C GLY A 153 20.27 -12.14 -7.72
N LYS A 154 20.84 -11.05 -8.28
CA LYS A 154 21.54 -10.00 -7.52
C LYS A 154 20.60 -9.02 -6.80
N THR A 155 19.30 -9.03 -7.12
CA THR A 155 18.30 -8.21 -6.43
C THR A 155 16.91 -8.83 -6.51
N SER A 156 16.01 -8.42 -5.62
CA SER A 156 14.61 -8.84 -5.62
C SER A 156 13.71 -7.84 -6.34
N TYR A 157 12.51 -8.28 -6.75
CA TYR A 157 11.46 -7.37 -7.25
C TYR A 157 11.09 -6.27 -6.24
N THR A 158 11.09 -6.59 -4.93
CA THR A 158 10.80 -5.60 -3.88
C THR A 158 11.86 -4.50 -3.85
N SER A 159 13.14 -4.87 -3.88
CA SER A 159 14.26 -3.90 -3.87
C SER A 159 14.28 -3.07 -5.15
N ALA A 160 14.10 -3.71 -6.31
CA ALA A 160 14.02 -3.01 -7.60
C ALA A 160 12.85 -2.02 -7.64
N ARG A 161 11.67 -2.39 -7.12
CA ARG A 161 10.52 -1.48 -7.02
C ARG A 161 10.84 -0.24 -6.17
N LEU A 162 11.52 -0.41 -5.03
CA LEU A 162 11.88 0.71 -4.17
C LEU A 162 12.85 1.66 -4.89
N ALA A 163 13.89 1.12 -5.52
CA ALA A 163 14.84 1.89 -6.32
C ALA A 163 14.16 2.65 -7.47
N LEU A 164 13.30 1.96 -8.22
CA LEU A 164 12.57 2.55 -9.34
C LEU A 164 11.63 3.68 -8.90
N ARG A 165 10.94 3.52 -7.76
CA ARG A 165 10.06 4.55 -7.21
C ARG A 165 10.81 5.81 -6.80
N VAL A 166 11.98 5.66 -6.18
CA VAL A 166 12.83 6.80 -5.80
C VAL A 166 13.34 7.51 -7.06
N ALA A 167 13.79 6.77 -8.07
CA ALA A 167 14.20 7.33 -9.36
C ALA A 167 13.08 8.14 -10.04
N ALA A 168 11.87 7.57 -10.15
CA ALA A 168 10.72 8.27 -10.73
C ALA A 168 10.31 9.52 -9.93
N SER A 169 10.48 9.50 -8.60
CA SER A 169 10.18 10.64 -7.74
C SER A 169 11.19 11.78 -7.93
N LEU A 170 12.49 11.47 -8.03
CA LEU A 170 13.51 12.46 -8.39
C LEU A 170 13.25 13.06 -9.77
N LEU A 171 12.91 12.23 -10.77
CA LEU A 171 12.63 12.70 -12.12
C LEU A 171 11.44 13.67 -12.16
N ARG A 172 10.34 13.35 -11.46
CA ARG A 172 9.21 14.29 -11.32
C ARG A 172 9.55 15.55 -10.55
N HIS A 173 10.39 15.45 -9.51
CA HIS A 173 10.85 16.61 -8.74
C HIS A 173 11.71 17.55 -9.59
N THR A 174 12.46 16.98 -10.52
CA THR A 174 13.32 17.71 -11.45
C THR A 174 12.48 18.49 -12.47
N ASP A 175 11.62 17.79 -13.20
CA ASP A 175 10.77 18.41 -14.22
C ASP A 175 9.52 17.57 -14.43
N THR A 176 8.37 18.19 -14.16
CA THR A 176 7.07 17.54 -14.31
C THR A 176 6.76 17.18 -15.77
N ALA A 177 7.29 17.93 -16.73
CA ALA A 177 7.16 17.62 -18.16
C ALA A 177 8.14 16.53 -18.63
N GLY A 178 9.13 16.18 -17.80
CA GLY A 178 10.11 15.13 -18.05
C GLY A 178 11.09 15.40 -19.19
N GLN A 179 11.24 16.65 -19.61
CA GLN A 179 12.07 17.05 -20.76
C GLN A 179 13.54 17.13 -20.41
N ARG A 180 13.88 17.36 -19.13
CA ARG A 180 15.27 17.38 -18.65
C ARG A 180 15.54 16.28 -17.62
N LEU A 181 16.80 15.89 -17.52
CA LEU A 181 17.28 15.00 -16.47
C LEU A 181 17.81 15.79 -15.25
N PRO A 182 17.97 15.12 -14.09
CA PRO A 182 18.39 15.79 -12.87
C PRO A 182 19.83 16.29 -12.97
N ALA A 183 20.04 17.54 -12.53
CA ALA A 183 21.36 18.07 -12.20
C ALA A 183 21.61 17.93 -10.69
N GLN A 184 22.85 18.21 -10.25
CA GLN A 184 23.24 18.08 -8.84
C GLN A 184 22.32 18.87 -7.90
N ARG A 185 21.91 20.09 -8.30
CA ARG A 185 20.97 20.92 -7.54
C ARG A 185 19.61 20.26 -7.31
N ASP A 186 19.12 19.49 -8.29
CA ASP A 186 17.82 18.82 -8.21
C ASP A 186 17.89 17.62 -7.26
N VAL A 187 19.03 16.90 -7.29
CA VAL A 187 19.32 15.80 -6.34
C VAL A 187 19.37 16.34 -4.92
N GLU A 188 20.07 17.44 -4.68
CA GLU A 188 20.15 18.07 -3.36
C GLU A 188 18.80 18.60 -2.88
N SER A 189 18.07 19.31 -3.75
CA SER A 189 16.72 19.80 -3.43
C SER A 189 15.76 18.65 -3.12
N TYR A 190 15.87 17.53 -3.82
CA TYR A 190 15.08 16.33 -3.53
C TYR A 190 15.44 15.72 -2.17
N LEU A 191 16.73 15.64 -1.84
CA LEU A 191 17.20 15.05 -0.59
C LEU A 191 16.97 15.94 0.63
N ASP A 192 16.81 17.25 0.47
CA ASP A 192 16.29 18.12 1.54
C ASP A 192 14.89 17.67 1.98
N ALA A 193 14.03 17.31 1.01
CA ALA A 193 12.67 16.85 1.28
C ALA A 193 12.62 15.37 1.72
N ALA A 194 13.54 14.54 1.23
CA ALA A 194 13.54 13.10 1.43
C ALA A 194 14.93 12.51 1.79
N PRO A 195 15.55 12.91 2.91
CA PRO A 195 16.93 12.55 3.23
C PRO A 195 17.16 11.05 3.37
N GLY A 196 16.17 10.32 3.92
CA GLY A 196 16.24 8.87 4.10
C GLY A 196 16.31 8.06 2.79
N GLN A 197 16.18 8.71 1.63
CA GLN A 197 16.23 8.04 0.33
C GLN A 197 17.60 8.10 -0.35
N ALA A 198 18.59 8.79 0.24
CA ALA A 198 19.92 8.98 -0.34
C ALA A 198 20.58 7.65 -0.76
N ALA A 199 20.61 6.65 0.12
CA ALA A 199 21.19 5.34 -0.18
C ALA A 199 20.49 4.61 -1.33
N THR A 200 19.16 4.74 -1.43
CA THR A 200 18.39 4.14 -2.53
C THR A 200 18.65 4.88 -3.85
N LEU A 201 18.90 6.19 -3.78
CA LEU A 201 19.11 7.04 -4.93
C LEU A 201 20.48 6.83 -5.59
N THR A 202 21.49 6.39 -4.83
CA THR A 202 22.85 6.09 -5.33
C THR A 202 22.86 5.18 -6.56
N GLY A 203 22.00 4.15 -6.60
CA GLY A 203 21.92 3.27 -7.75
C GLY A 203 21.51 4.00 -9.04
N PHE A 204 20.55 4.93 -8.93
CA PHE A 204 20.06 5.68 -10.07
C PHE A 204 21.02 6.81 -10.49
N THR A 205 21.64 7.52 -9.54
CA THR A 205 22.65 8.54 -9.87
C THR A 205 23.86 7.91 -10.55
N ASN A 206 24.32 6.74 -10.08
CA ASN A 206 25.42 6.02 -10.72
C ASN A 206 25.05 5.57 -12.14
N PHE A 207 23.80 5.12 -12.34
CA PHE A 207 23.28 4.80 -13.67
C PHE A 207 23.31 6.02 -14.60
N LEU A 208 22.83 7.19 -14.15
CA LEU A 208 22.86 8.42 -14.94
C LEU A 208 24.29 8.90 -15.23
N ASN A 209 25.19 8.81 -14.25
CA ASN A 209 26.60 9.15 -14.41
C ASN A 209 27.24 8.29 -15.50
N GLN A 210 26.95 6.98 -15.54
CA GLN A 210 27.46 6.07 -16.56
C GLN A 210 26.89 6.35 -17.95
N GLN A 211 25.60 6.67 -18.06
CA GLN A 211 24.94 6.87 -19.35
C GLN A 211 25.21 8.24 -19.96
N GLN A 212 25.46 9.27 -19.14
CA GLN A 212 25.54 10.66 -19.60
C GLN A 212 26.83 11.39 -19.23
N GLY A 213 27.82 10.70 -18.64
CA GLY A 213 29.07 11.32 -18.22
C GLY A 213 28.89 12.37 -17.11
N THR A 214 27.83 12.26 -16.32
CA THR A 214 27.55 13.19 -15.22
C THR A 214 28.27 12.77 -13.94
N ALA A 215 28.33 13.68 -12.95
CA ALA A 215 28.97 13.45 -11.65
C ALA A 215 28.00 13.71 -10.48
N LEU A 216 26.77 13.21 -10.60
CA LEU A 216 25.73 13.35 -9.58
C LEU A 216 26.12 12.61 -8.29
N LYS A 217 25.97 13.28 -7.16
CA LYS A 217 26.25 12.74 -5.82
C LYS A 217 25.03 12.92 -4.90
N PRO A 218 24.40 11.82 -4.43
CA PRO A 218 23.26 11.89 -3.53
C PRO A 218 23.73 12.11 -2.08
N VAL A 219 24.28 13.29 -1.80
CA VAL A 219 24.77 13.66 -0.46
C VAL A 219 23.71 14.45 0.29
N VAL A 220 23.49 14.07 1.54
CA VAL A 220 22.60 14.78 2.45
C VAL A 220 23.42 15.78 3.25
N ASN A 221 23.10 17.08 3.14
CA ASN A 221 23.72 18.09 3.99
C ASN A 221 22.96 18.18 5.33
N ALA A 222 23.45 17.45 6.34
CA ALA A 222 22.80 17.36 7.65
C ALA A 222 22.63 18.74 8.33
N ALA A 223 23.60 19.64 8.19
CA ALA A 223 23.51 21.00 8.73
C ALA A 223 22.41 21.81 8.05
N ARG A 224 22.29 21.72 6.71
CA ARG A 224 21.22 22.38 5.95
C ARG A 224 19.83 21.85 6.34
N ILE A 225 19.69 20.54 6.50
CA ILE A 225 18.43 19.91 6.92
C ILE A 225 18.05 20.31 8.34
N CYS A 226 19.02 20.34 9.26
CA CYS A 226 18.77 20.81 10.62
C CYS A 226 18.26 22.26 10.63
N LYS A 227 18.92 23.14 9.86
CA LYS A 227 18.52 24.54 9.69
C LYS A 227 17.10 24.66 9.11
N GLN A 228 16.80 23.98 8.00
CA GLN A 228 15.47 24.01 7.38
C GLN A 228 14.37 23.46 8.30
N ARG A 229 14.67 22.39 9.05
CA ARG A 229 13.75 21.84 10.06
C ARG A 229 13.45 22.87 11.14
N LYS A 230 14.49 23.53 11.67
CA LYS A 230 14.36 24.60 12.68
C LYS A 230 13.56 25.78 12.14
N GLU A 231 13.80 26.22 10.91
CA GLU A 231 13.02 27.29 10.25
C GLU A 231 11.55 26.90 10.00
N LYS A 232 11.27 25.63 9.68
CA LYS A 232 9.90 25.14 9.52
C LYS A 232 9.15 25.10 10.86
N LEU A 233 9.81 24.65 11.92
CA LEU A 233 9.28 24.67 13.27
C LEU A 233 9.01 26.11 13.74
N ALA A 234 9.95 27.03 13.52
CA ALA A 234 9.78 28.46 13.82
C ALA A 234 8.56 29.04 13.10
N ARG A 235 8.43 28.81 11.79
CA ARG A 235 7.26 29.27 11.01
C ARG A 235 5.95 28.68 11.52
N SER A 236 5.95 27.42 11.93
CA SER A 236 4.76 26.74 12.47
C SER A 236 4.36 27.34 13.82
N LEU A 237 5.33 27.56 14.72
CA LEU A 237 5.13 28.24 16.00
C LEU A 237 4.64 29.68 15.81
N MET A 238 5.25 30.45 14.91
CA MET A 238 4.80 31.82 14.60
C MET A 238 3.37 31.85 14.03
N LYS A 239 3.01 30.87 13.19
CA LYS A 239 1.65 30.76 12.66
C LYS A 239 0.66 30.44 13.78
N MET A 240 0.99 29.51 14.67
CA MET A 240 0.16 29.14 15.82
C MET A 240 0.00 30.27 16.82
N ALA A 241 1.05 31.06 17.06
CA ALA A 241 1.00 32.22 17.95
C ALA A 241 0.01 33.29 17.48
N LYS A 242 -0.22 33.40 16.15
CA LYS A 242 -1.17 34.34 15.55
C LYS A 242 -2.61 33.84 15.51
N GLN A 243 -2.89 32.62 15.96
CA GLN A 243 -4.25 32.07 15.96
C GLN A 243 -5.04 32.62 17.17
N PRO A 244 -6.27 33.15 16.95
CA PRO A 244 -7.07 33.72 18.03
C PRO A 244 -7.68 32.65 18.95
N GLU A 245 -7.98 31.46 18.41
CA GLU A 245 -8.56 30.36 19.17
C GLU A 245 -7.47 29.42 19.71
N LYS A 246 -7.29 29.42 21.03
CA LYS A 246 -6.34 28.55 21.75
C LYS A 246 -7.10 27.45 22.48
N ASN A 247 -7.52 26.42 21.75
CA ASN A 247 -8.19 25.25 22.32
C ASN A 247 -7.18 24.19 22.83
N GLU A 248 -7.70 23.09 23.41
CA GLU A 248 -6.85 22.01 23.94
C GLU A 248 -5.95 21.40 22.85
N ALA A 249 -6.44 21.29 21.60
CA ALA A 249 -5.66 20.76 20.48
C ALA A 249 -4.48 21.67 20.13
N TRP A 250 -4.70 22.99 20.12
CA TRP A 250 -3.67 24.01 19.96
C TRP A 250 -2.60 23.88 21.05
N GLN A 251 -2.99 23.71 22.33
CA GLN A 251 -2.03 23.59 23.43
C GLN A 251 -1.12 22.36 23.26
N TRP A 252 -1.68 21.20 22.87
CA TRP A 252 -0.87 20.01 22.61
C TRP A 252 0.10 20.19 21.45
N GLU A 253 -0.34 20.82 20.37
CA GLU A 253 0.49 21.07 19.20
C GLU A 253 1.59 22.11 19.49
N TRP A 254 1.28 23.14 20.29
CA TRP A 254 2.25 24.13 20.79
C TRP A 254 3.35 23.48 21.62
N LEU A 255 2.98 22.60 22.56
CA LEU A 255 3.93 21.86 23.38
C LEU A 255 4.82 20.93 22.55
N MET A 256 4.24 20.17 21.62
CA MET A 256 5.00 19.26 20.77
C MET A 256 6.00 20.03 19.87
N LEU A 257 5.55 21.10 19.20
CA LEU A 257 6.41 21.89 18.32
C LEU A 257 7.44 22.70 19.10
N GLY A 258 7.06 23.26 20.25
CA GLY A 258 7.94 24.01 21.13
C GLY A 258 9.07 23.15 21.68
N MET A 259 8.73 21.95 22.15
CA MET A 259 9.74 20.99 22.64
C MET A 259 10.70 20.55 21.53
N GLU A 260 10.20 20.37 20.31
CA GLU A 260 11.04 20.04 19.18
C GLU A 260 11.94 21.23 18.77
N TYR A 261 11.45 22.47 18.88
CA TYR A 261 12.16 23.67 18.44
C TYR A 261 13.18 24.18 19.46
N PHE A 262 12.78 24.32 20.72
CA PHE A 262 13.60 24.91 21.79
C PHE A 262 14.52 23.90 22.45
N HIS A 263 14.12 22.63 22.50
CA HIS A 263 14.82 21.57 23.26
C HIS A 263 15.27 20.39 22.40
N GLU A 264 15.08 20.47 21.08
CA GLU A 264 15.42 19.42 20.10
C GLU A 264 14.81 18.04 20.42
N ARG A 265 13.75 18.00 21.24
CA ARG A 265 13.11 16.78 21.71
C ARG A 265 11.77 16.55 21.00
N LYS A 266 11.70 15.47 20.22
CA LYS A 266 10.45 14.98 19.64
C LYS A 266 9.67 14.17 20.66
N ILE A 267 8.43 14.59 20.90
CA ILE A 267 7.54 13.97 21.88
C ILE A 267 6.18 13.70 21.27
N SER A 268 5.55 12.60 21.68
CA SER A 268 4.21 12.25 21.23
C SER A 268 3.14 12.86 22.14
N LYS A 269 1.94 13.11 21.60
CA LYS A 269 0.79 13.58 22.39
C LYS A 269 0.51 12.72 23.62
N LYS A 270 0.71 11.39 23.51
CA LYS A 270 0.55 10.46 24.64
C LYS A 270 1.59 10.70 25.74
N ALA A 271 2.85 10.94 25.36
CA ALA A 271 3.93 11.16 26.32
C ALA A 271 3.71 12.46 27.12
N ILE A 272 3.30 13.55 26.46
CA ILE A 272 3.03 14.83 27.13
C ILE A 272 1.83 14.74 28.07
N ARG A 273 0.76 14.05 27.67
CA ARG A 273 -0.44 13.86 28.52
C ARG A 273 -0.17 13.17 29.84
N GLN A 274 0.94 12.45 29.94
CA GLN A 274 1.35 11.74 31.15
C GLN A 274 2.31 12.58 32.01
N GLN A 275 2.67 13.78 31.58
CA GLN A 275 3.59 14.67 32.28
C GLN A 275 2.85 15.75 33.06
N GLU A 276 3.52 16.26 34.09
CA GLU A 276 3.11 17.47 34.79
C GLU A 276 3.37 18.70 33.91
N ILE A 277 2.33 19.50 33.72
CA ILE A 277 2.36 20.77 32.99
C ILE A 277 2.03 21.87 33.98
N GLU A 278 2.99 22.74 34.25
CA GLU A 278 2.82 23.90 35.12
C GLU A 278 2.81 25.16 34.24
N THR A 279 1.72 25.93 34.26
CA THR A 279 1.69 27.26 33.62
C THR A 279 2.06 28.30 34.68
N LYS A 280 3.16 29.03 34.46
CA LYS A 280 3.62 30.06 35.39
C LYS A 280 4.19 31.26 34.64
N ASP A 281 3.79 32.45 35.07
CA ASP A 281 4.17 33.74 34.47
C ASP A 281 3.88 33.76 32.95
N ASP A 282 4.90 34.03 32.13
CA ASP A 282 4.85 34.10 30.66
C ASP A 282 5.19 32.76 29.97
N GLY A 283 5.18 31.63 30.69
CA GLY A 283 5.65 30.35 30.16
C GLY A 283 4.91 29.11 30.63
N ILE A 284 5.20 28.01 29.93
CA ILE A 284 4.70 26.67 30.22
C ILE A 284 5.89 25.78 30.54
N TRP A 285 5.87 25.17 31.72
CA TRP A 285 6.86 24.20 32.17
C TRP A 285 6.33 22.79 31.95
N VAL A 286 7.16 21.93 31.36
CA VAL A 286 6.88 20.51 31.13
C VAL A 286 7.96 19.68 31.80
N THR A 287 7.57 18.81 32.73
CA THR A 287 8.50 17.83 33.31
C THR A 287 8.48 16.57 32.45
N LEU A 288 9.60 16.14 31.88
CA LEU A 288 9.69 14.92 31.08
C LEU A 288 10.90 14.11 31.55
N GLU A 289 10.68 12.86 31.95
CA GLU A 289 11.75 11.94 32.41
C GLU A 289 12.61 12.54 33.54
N GLY A 290 11.98 13.31 34.45
CA GLY A 290 12.67 13.97 35.57
C GLY A 290 13.38 15.28 35.22
N SER A 291 13.33 15.75 33.97
CA SER A 291 13.89 17.03 33.53
C SER A 291 12.79 18.06 33.27
N LYS A 292 12.94 19.29 33.77
CA LYS A 292 11.99 20.40 33.55
C LYS A 292 12.38 21.22 32.32
N TYR A 293 11.43 21.44 31.42
CA TYR A 293 11.60 22.19 30.18
C TYR A 293 10.68 23.39 30.15
N TRP A 294 11.20 24.57 29.82
CA TRP A 294 10.43 25.80 29.69
C TRP A 294 10.06 26.09 28.24
N LEU A 295 8.83 26.54 28.00
CA LEU A 295 8.35 27.00 26.71
C LEU A 295 7.68 28.37 26.86
N PRO A 296 7.80 29.27 25.88
CA PRO A 296 7.09 30.53 25.92
C PRO A 296 5.59 30.30 25.83
N SER A 297 4.82 31.03 26.63
CA SER A 297 3.37 31.16 26.45
C SER A 297 3.11 32.09 25.26
N SER A 298 2.10 31.79 24.45
CA SER A 298 1.80 32.57 23.24
C SER A 298 0.82 33.72 23.49
N GLN A 299 0.63 34.16 24.76
CA GLN A 299 -0.46 35.05 25.21
C GLN A 299 -0.94 36.03 24.14
#